data_AF-A0A2M7K3R1-F1
#
_entry.id   AF-A0A2M7K3R1-F1
#
_cell.length_a   1.000
_cell.length_b   1.000
_cell.length_c   1.000
_cell.angle_alpha   90.00
_cell.angle_beta   90.00
_cell.angle_gamma   90.00
#
_symmetry.space_group_name_H-M   'P 1'
#
loop_
_entity.id
_entity.type
_entity.pdbx_description
1 polymer ?
#
loop_
_entity_poly.entity_id
_entity_poly.type
_entity_poly.pdbx_seq_one_letter_code
_entity_poly.pdbx_strand_id
1 'polypeptide(L)'
;MLNKKNGKEIISRFDIIVDGSDNFSTRFLVNDICAELNKPLVFGSIYKFEAQLAVFNYKNHKNLRDVYGEPPNPEDAPGCNESGVLGVVPGILGVFMANATLQLILDIYKSDYFIVFDLLKFDILKLKM
;
A
#
# COMPACT_ATOMS: atom_id res chain seq x y z
N MET A 1 0.95 3.76 -18.67
CA MET A 1 0.45 3.03 -17.48
C MET A 1 1.33 1.80 -17.24
N LEU A 2 1.46 1.40 -15.97
CA LEU A 2 2.16 0.17 -15.57
C LEU A 2 1.36 -1.06 -16.01
N ASN A 3 2.02 -2.10 -16.51
CA ASN A 3 1.38 -3.36 -16.90
C ASN A 3 2.38 -4.53 -16.80
N LYS A 4 1.93 -5.76 -17.06
CA LYS A 4 2.77 -6.96 -16.98
C LYS A 4 3.98 -6.97 -17.92
N LYS A 5 3.95 -6.21 -19.03
CA LYS A 5 5.04 -6.17 -20.02
C LYS A 5 6.17 -5.23 -19.60
N ASN A 6 5.86 -4.13 -18.92
CA ASN A 6 6.85 -3.11 -18.55
C ASN A 6 7.13 -3.05 -17.03
N GLY A 7 6.24 -3.60 -16.19
CA GLY A 7 6.27 -3.36 -14.75
C GLY A 7 7.54 -3.87 -14.09
N LYS A 8 7.98 -5.08 -14.46
CA LYS A 8 9.20 -5.69 -13.90
C LYS A 8 10.46 -4.90 -14.25
N GLU A 9 10.56 -4.41 -15.48
CA GLU A 9 11.69 -3.61 -15.94
C GLU A 9 11.74 -2.24 -15.25
N ILE A 10 10.58 -1.62 -15.01
CA ILE A 10 10.50 -0.32 -14.35
C ILE A 10 10.83 -0.48 -12.86
N ILE A 11 10.16 -1.41 -12.16
CA ILE A 11 10.28 -1.60 -10.71
C ILE A 11 11.69 -2.04 -10.32
N SER A 12 12.38 -2.84 -11.14
CA SER A 12 13.73 -3.31 -10.82
C SER A 12 14.77 -2.19 -10.67
N ARG A 13 14.51 -1.00 -11.21
CA ARG A 13 15.39 0.18 -11.17
C ARG A 13 15.32 0.95 -9.86
N PHE A 14 14.42 0.58 -8.95
CA PHE A 14 14.20 1.27 -7.68
C PHE A 14 14.43 0.33 -6.51
N ASP A 15 14.85 0.90 -5.37
CA ASP A 15 15.11 0.14 -4.14
C ASP A 15 13.85 -0.03 -3.29
N ILE A 16 13.01 1.00 -3.23
CA ILE A 16 11.75 1.01 -2.47
C ILE A 16 10.63 1.47 -3.39
N ILE A 17 9.49 0.78 -3.34
CA ILE A 17 8.31 1.10 -4.14
C ILE A 17 7.23 1.68 -3.24
N VAL A 18 6.60 2.76 -3.69
CA VAL A 18 5.52 3.45 -2.98
C VAL A 18 4.27 3.36 -3.85
N ASP A 19 3.25 2.65 -3.40
CA ASP A 19 2.00 2.44 -4.14
C ASP A 19 0.87 3.33 -3.60
N GLY A 20 0.57 4.39 -4.34
CA GLY A 20 -0.58 5.27 -4.14
C GLY A 20 -1.63 5.12 -5.24
N SER A 21 -1.71 3.96 -5.89
CA SER A 21 -2.68 3.71 -6.96
C SER A 21 -4.12 3.59 -6.45
N ASP A 22 -5.07 3.95 -7.30
CA ASP A 22 -6.49 4.06 -7.00
C ASP A 22 -7.31 2.81 -7.38
N ASN A 23 -6.66 1.76 -7.88
CA ASN A 23 -7.33 0.57 -8.40
C ASN A 23 -6.62 -0.73 -7.99
N PHE A 24 -7.41 -1.78 -7.75
CA PHE A 24 -6.89 -3.08 -7.32
C PHE A 24 -5.93 -3.72 -8.33
N SER A 25 -6.21 -3.60 -9.63
CA SER A 25 -5.39 -4.23 -10.66
C SER A 25 -3.92 -3.78 -10.61
N THR A 26 -3.69 -2.49 -10.35
CA THR A 26 -2.35 -1.92 -10.22
C THR A 26 -1.71 -2.37 -8.91
N ARG A 27 -2.44 -2.31 -7.79
CA ARG A 27 -1.95 -2.71 -6.46
C ARG A 27 -1.43 -4.14 -6.44
N PHE A 28 -2.22 -5.07 -6.97
CA PHE A 28 -1.83 -6.48 -7.04
C PHE A 28 -0.66 -6.69 -8.01
N LEU A 29 -0.65 -6.03 -9.17
CA LEU A 29 0.48 -6.11 -10.10
C LEU A 29 1.79 -5.61 -9.46
N VAL A 30 1.75 -4.46 -8.78
CA VAL A 30 2.91 -3.89 -8.09
C VAL A 30 3.36 -4.82 -6.97
N ASN A 31 2.42 -5.34 -6.16
CA ASN A 31 2.73 -6.32 -5.12
C ASN A 31 3.45 -7.54 -5.68
N ASP A 32 2.92 -8.15 -6.74
CA ASP A 32 3.44 -9.40 -7.28
C ASP A 32 4.86 -9.22 -7.80
N ILE A 33 5.11 -8.11 -8.50
CA ILE A 33 6.45 -7.78 -8.99
C ILE A 33 7.40 -7.47 -7.82
N CYS A 34 6.94 -6.76 -6.78
CA CYS A 34 7.75 -6.46 -5.61
C CYS A 34 8.10 -7.72 -4.83
N ALA A 35 7.15 -8.64 -4.65
CA ALA A 35 7.37 -9.93 -4.01
C ALA A 35 8.37 -10.78 -4.81
N GLU A 36 8.21 -10.85 -6.14
CA GLU A 36 9.13 -11.57 -7.02
C GLU A 36 10.56 -11.01 -6.95
N LEU A 37 10.70 -9.68 -6.89
CA LEU A 37 12.00 -8.99 -6.88
C LEU A 37 12.57 -8.74 -5.46
N ASN A 38 11.87 -9.19 -4.41
CA ASN A 38 12.20 -8.89 -3.01
C ASN A 38 12.38 -7.38 -2.75
N LYS A 39 11.49 -6.55 -3.29
CA LYS A 39 11.49 -5.10 -3.13
C LYS A 39 10.50 -4.67 -2.04
N PRO A 40 10.91 -3.87 -1.05
CA PRO A 40 10.00 -3.30 -0.07
C PRO A 40 8.90 -2.47 -0.75
N LEU A 41 7.66 -2.70 -0.35
CA LEU A 41 6.49 -2.02 -0.88
C LEU A 41 5.79 -1.25 0.24
N VAL A 42 5.86 0.08 0.18
CA VAL A 42 5.06 0.98 1.02
C VAL A 42 3.68 1.11 0.40
N PHE A 43 2.71 0.48 1.02
CA PHE A 43 1.33 0.39 0.54
C PHE A 43 0.46 1.47 1.21
N GLY A 44 -0.34 2.15 0.39
CA GLY A 44 -1.37 3.08 0.83
C GLY A 44 -2.73 2.75 0.22
N SER A 45 -3.77 2.74 1.04
CA SER A 45 -5.16 2.63 0.57
C SER A 45 -6.09 3.51 1.39
N ILE A 46 -7.17 3.97 0.78
CA ILE A 46 -8.14 4.88 1.40
C ILE A 46 -9.54 4.34 1.19
N TYR A 47 -10.35 4.43 2.23
CA TYR A 47 -11.77 4.16 2.17
C TYR A 47 -12.52 5.23 2.98
N LYS A 48 -13.19 6.17 2.29
CA LYS A 48 -13.91 7.30 2.90
C LYS A 48 -13.02 8.17 3.82
N PHE A 49 -13.02 7.89 5.11
CA PHE A 49 -12.27 8.60 6.16
C PHE A 49 -11.10 7.77 6.70
N GLU A 50 -10.94 6.54 6.23
CA GLU A 50 -9.90 5.62 6.69
C GLU A 50 -8.69 5.69 5.77
N ALA A 51 -7.51 5.71 6.38
CA ALA A 51 -6.23 5.55 5.70
C ALA A 51 -5.57 4.27 6.16
N GLN A 52 -5.07 3.47 5.22
CA GLN A 52 -4.41 2.20 5.47
C GLN A 52 -2.95 2.29 5.04
N LEU A 53 -2.05 1.85 5.91
CA LEU A 53 -0.60 1.85 5.69
C LEU A 53 -0.01 0.50 6.08
N ALA A 54 0.83 -0.05 5.21
CA ALA A 54 1.67 -1.20 5.51
C ALA A 54 2.99 -1.12 4.73
N VAL A 55 4.02 -1.81 5.23
CA VAL A 55 5.23 -2.10 4.47
C VAL A 55 5.31 -3.59 4.24
N PHE A 56 5.07 -4.00 3.00
CA PHE A 56 5.12 -5.37 2.53
C PHE A 56 6.49 -5.72 1.98
N ASN A 57 6.78 -7.02 1.85
CA ASN A 57 7.99 -7.55 1.19
C ASN A 57 9.31 -7.00 1.77
N TYR A 58 9.30 -6.61 3.05
CA TYR A 58 10.48 -6.14 3.77
C TYR A 58 10.86 -7.17 4.83
N LYS A 59 12.07 -7.75 4.71
CA LYS A 59 12.55 -8.84 5.58
C LYS A 59 11.56 -10.02 5.54
N ASN A 60 10.96 -10.39 6.68
CA ASN A 60 10.00 -11.49 6.80
C ASN A 60 8.55 -11.02 6.82
N HIS A 61 8.27 -9.77 6.41
CA HIS A 61 6.90 -9.28 6.37
C HIS A 61 6.09 -10.00 5.28
N LYS A 62 4.79 -10.13 5.56
CA LYS A 62 3.79 -10.54 4.58
C LYS A 62 3.81 -9.66 3.33
N ASN A 63 3.20 -10.17 2.27
CA ASN A 63 2.84 -9.43 1.07
C ASN A 63 1.33 -9.11 1.06
N LEU A 64 0.87 -8.34 0.07
CA LEU A 64 -0.53 -7.93 -0.05
C LEU A 64 -1.50 -9.12 -0.15
N ARG A 65 -1.11 -10.19 -0.85
CA ARG A 65 -1.94 -11.40 -1.04
C ARG A 65 -2.08 -12.21 0.24
N ASP A 66 -1.13 -12.15 1.15
CA ASP A 66 -1.28 -12.80 2.45
C ASP A 66 -2.38 -12.14 3.31
N VAL A 67 -2.71 -10.88 3.02
CA VAL A 67 -3.76 -10.10 3.70
C VAL A 67 -5.10 -10.19 2.97
N TYR A 68 -5.10 -10.05 1.65
CA TYR A 68 -6.33 -9.93 0.85
C TYR A 68 -6.65 -11.18 0.00
N GLY A 69 -5.74 -12.15 -0.11
CA GLY A 69 -5.88 -13.30 -1.00
C GLY A 69 -5.77 -12.91 -2.47
N GLU A 70 -6.92 -12.91 -3.16
CA GLU A 70 -7.04 -12.54 -4.57
C GLU A 70 -7.69 -11.16 -4.73
N PRO A 71 -7.44 -10.44 -5.84
CA PRO A 71 -8.09 -9.17 -6.08
C PRO A 71 -9.61 -9.32 -6.07
N PRO A 72 -10.35 -8.44 -5.38
CA PRO A 72 -11.81 -8.50 -5.38
C PRO A 72 -12.34 -8.26 -6.78
N ASN A 73 -13.51 -8.83 -7.08
CA ASN A 73 -14.21 -8.56 -8.34
C ASN A 73 -14.48 -7.04 -8.42
N PRO A 74 -14.24 -6.37 -9.57
CA PRO A 74 -14.48 -4.93 -9.68
C PRO A 74 -15.91 -4.50 -9.31
N GLU A 75 -16.88 -5.39 -9.47
CA GLU A 75 -18.28 -5.16 -9.08
C GLU A 75 -18.51 -5.19 -7.56
N ASP A 76 -17.68 -5.92 -6.82
CA ASP A 76 -17.80 -6.13 -5.36
C ASP A 76 -17.04 -5.08 -4.54
N ALA A 77 -16.21 -4.26 -5.19
CA ALA A 77 -15.36 -3.27 -4.56
C ALA A 77 -15.36 -1.94 -5.34
N PRO A 78 -16.38 -1.08 -5.12
CA PRO A 78 -16.50 0.19 -5.82
C PRO A 78 -15.26 1.06 -5.57
N GLY A 79 -14.79 1.73 -6.62
CA GLY A 79 -13.60 2.58 -6.55
C GLY A 79 -13.79 3.79 -5.61
N CYS A 80 -12.68 4.43 -5.20
CA CYS A 80 -12.72 5.66 -4.40
C CYS A 80 -13.60 6.75 -5.03
N ASN A 81 -13.70 6.77 -6.37
CA ASN A 81 -14.54 7.71 -7.13
C ASN A 81 -16.04 7.53 -6.90
N GLU A 82 -16.49 6.33 -6.50
CA GLU A 82 -17.91 6.03 -6.26
C GLU A 82 -18.29 6.20 -4.79
N SER A 83 -17.35 5.94 -3.87
CA SER A 83 -17.58 6.04 -2.42
C SER A 83 -17.37 7.44 -1.83
N GLY A 84 -16.63 8.29 -2.54
CA GLY A 84 -16.19 9.60 -2.05
C GLY A 84 -15.06 9.48 -1.02
N VAL A 85 -14.13 10.44 -1.06
CA VAL A 85 -13.00 10.53 -0.13
C VAL A 85 -12.90 11.94 0.39
N LEU A 86 -12.71 12.09 1.70
CA LEU A 86 -12.40 13.40 2.28
C LEU A 86 -11.01 13.84 1.81
N GLY A 87 -10.92 14.94 1.06
CA GLY A 87 -9.72 15.33 0.32
C GLY A 87 -8.42 15.49 1.13
N VAL A 88 -8.51 15.68 2.45
CA VAL A 88 -7.32 15.72 3.32
C VAL A 88 -6.73 14.34 3.65
N VAL A 89 -7.54 13.28 3.56
CA VAL A 89 -7.13 11.90 3.92
C VAL A 89 -5.98 11.40 3.03
N PRO A 90 -6.00 11.56 1.69
CA PRO A 90 -4.85 11.24 0.85
C PRO A 90 -3.59 12.02 1.19
N GLY A 91 -3.73 13.30 1.56
CA GLY A 91 -2.60 14.13 1.97
C GLY A 91 -1.94 13.61 3.25
N ILE A 92 -2.75 13.28 4.25
CA ILE A 92 -2.29 12.68 5.52
C ILE A 92 -1.61 11.33 5.25
N LEU A 93 -2.25 10.44 4.49
CA LEU A 93 -1.68 9.14 4.16
C LEU A 93 -0.36 9.27 3.39
N GLY A 94 -0.27 10.20 2.44
CA GLY A 94 0.96 10.47 1.69
C GLY A 94 2.13 10.86 2.60
N VAL A 95 1.89 11.68 3.63
CA VAL A 95 2.91 12.02 4.64
C VAL A 95 3.32 10.79 5.45
N PHE A 96 2.38 9.93 5.82
CA PHE A 96 2.70 8.70 6.55
C PHE A 96 3.51 7.71 5.70
N MET A 97 3.16 7.55 4.43
CA MET A 97 3.90 6.72 3.47
C MET A 97 5.32 7.27 3.24
N ALA A 98 5.46 8.59 3.11
CA ALA A 98 6.77 9.24 2.99
C ALA A 98 7.63 9.00 4.24
N ASN A 99 7.04 9.12 5.43
CA ASN A 99 7.72 8.84 6.69
C ASN A 99 8.19 7.37 6.80
N ALA A 100 7.34 6.40 6.41
CA ALA A 100 7.73 4.99 6.34
C ALA A 100 8.87 4.75 5.33
N THR A 101 8.79 5.40 4.16
CA THR A 101 9.83 5.34 3.12
C THR A 101 11.17 5.88 3.63
N LEU A 102 11.18 7.02 4.31
CA LEU A 102 12.40 7.57 4.92
C LEU A 102 12.99 6.63 5.97
N GLN A 103 12.15 6.01 6.80
CA GLN A 103 12.62 5.02 7.77
C GLN A 103 13.24 3.78 7.12
N LEU A 104 12.74 3.35 5.96
CA LEU A 104 13.34 2.28 5.17
C LEU A 104 14.69 2.69 4.58
N ILE A 105 14.78 3.90 4.01
CA ILE A 105 16.02 4.47 3.47
C ILE A 105 17.11 4.55 4.55
N LEU A 106 16.72 4.95 5.76
CA LEU A 106 17.62 5.09 6.90
C LEU A 106 17.87 3.79 7.68
N ASP A 107 17.27 2.67 7.25
CA ASP A 107 17.29 1.35 7.93
C ASP A 107 16.87 1.38 9.41
N ILE A 108 15.91 2.25 9.75
CA ILE A 108 15.34 2.40 11.09
C ILE A 108 13.87 1.94 11.17
N TYR A 109 13.31 1.44 10.07
CA TYR A 109 11.93 0.94 10.04
C TYR A 109 11.77 -0.35 10.86
N LYS A 110 10.82 -0.36 11.80
CA LYS A 110 10.62 -1.47 12.77
C LYS A 110 9.18 -2.00 12.85
N SER A 111 8.23 -1.42 12.11
CA SER A 111 6.81 -1.77 12.25
C SER A 111 6.46 -2.99 11.40
N ASP A 112 5.91 -4.03 12.04
CA ASP A 112 5.37 -5.24 11.43
C ASP A 112 3.83 -5.23 11.39
N TYR A 113 3.22 -4.05 11.37
CA TYR A 113 1.77 -3.88 11.40
C TYR A 113 1.20 -3.39 10.07
N PHE A 114 0.01 -3.90 9.75
CA PHE A 114 -0.95 -3.24 8.89
C PHE A 114 -1.76 -2.27 9.77
N ILE A 115 -1.68 -0.98 9.46
CA ILE A 115 -2.25 0.09 10.30
C ILE A 115 -3.43 0.72 9.57
N VAL A 116 -4.57 0.81 10.26
CA VAL A 116 -5.73 1.56 9.81
C VAL A 116 -5.91 2.76 10.72
N PHE A 117 -5.92 3.95 10.13
CA PHE A 117 -6.23 5.21 10.78
C PHE A 117 -7.68 5.58 10.44
N ASP A 118 -8.57 5.52 11.42
CA ASP A 118 -9.93 6.08 11.31
C ASP A 118 -9.83 7.57 11.63
N LEU A 119 -9.78 8.42 10.60
CA LEU A 119 -9.62 9.88 10.78
C LEU A 119 -10.93 10.59 11.09
N LEU A 120 -12.07 9.88 11.10
CA LEU A 120 -13.33 10.41 11.57
C LEU A 120 -13.44 10.30 13.09
N LYS A 121 -13.05 9.14 13.66
CA LYS A 121 -13.04 8.91 15.11
C LYS A 121 -11.70 9.24 15.79
N PHE A 122 -10.65 9.46 15.00
CA PHE A 122 -9.27 9.59 15.46
C PHE A 122 -8.75 8.34 16.19
N ASP A 123 -9.11 7.16 15.68
CA ASP A 123 -8.71 5.86 16.22
C ASP A 123 -7.66 5.18 15.33
N ILE A 124 -6.87 4.28 15.94
CA ILE A 124 -5.84 3.49 15.23
C ILE A 124 -6.06 2.02 15.52
N LEU A 125 -6.30 1.24 14.47
CA LEU A 125 -6.26 -0.22 14.52
C LEU A 125 -4.91 -0.69 13.98
N LYS A 126 -4.28 -1.62 14.69
CA LYS A 126 -3.03 -2.28 14.27
C LYS A 126 -3.25 -3.78 14.17
N LEU A 127 -3.02 -4.34 12.99
CA LEU A 127 -3.10 -5.77 12.72
C LEU A 127 -1.68 -6.28 12.49
N LYS A 128 -1.26 -7.26 13.28
CA LYS A 128 0.10 -7.80 13.17
C LYS A 128 0.23 -8.62 11.89
N MET A 129 1.27 -8.33 11.10
CA MET A 129 1.57 -9.03 9.85
C MET A 129 2.53 -10.18 10.11
#